data_AF-A0A843I2U6-F1
#
_entry.id   AF-A0A843I2U6-F1
#
_cell.length_a   1.000
_cell.length_b   1.000
_cell.length_c   1.000
_cell.angle_alpha   90.00
_cell.angle_beta   90.00
_cell.angle_gamma   90.00
#
_symmetry.space_group_name_H-M   'P 1'
#
loop_
_entity.id
_entity.type
_entity.pdbx_description
1 polymer ?
#
loop_
_entity_poly.entity_id
_entity_poly.type
_entity_poly.pdbx_seq_one_letter_code
_entity_poly.pdbx_strand_id
1 'polypeptide(L)'
;MQRITRTKSFVFEGKIGDEIASKLSLWGRVFVKGELLIFSIDSGEIKARSMKADAKSSVRRIYIEPACGCRMEIDEIRDFENDTISYNLVEVKYCPQHK
;
A
#
# COMPACT_ATOMS: atom_id res chain seq x y z
N MET A 1 29.00 1.27 -15.78
CA MET A 1 27.96 0.25 -15.57
C MET A 1 26.80 0.91 -14.83
N GLN A 2 25.73 1.31 -15.54
CA GLN A 2 24.54 1.90 -14.91
C GLN A 2 23.73 0.80 -14.23
N ARG A 3 23.48 0.93 -12.92
CA ARG A 3 22.66 0.00 -12.14
C ARG A 3 21.19 0.37 -12.39
N ILE A 4 20.47 -0.40 -13.20
CA ILE A 4 19.03 -0.22 -13.40
C ILE A 4 18.32 -0.90 -12.21
N THR A 5 17.93 -0.12 -11.22
CA THR A 5 17.11 -0.60 -10.10
C THR A 5 15.64 -0.56 -10.53
N ARG A 6 14.98 -1.72 -10.59
CA ARG A 6 13.53 -1.79 -10.85
C ARG A 6 12.77 -1.43 -9.57
N THR A 7 12.40 -0.17 -9.42
CA THR A 7 11.50 0.31 -8.37
C THR A 7 10.10 -0.22 -8.61
N LYS A 8 9.45 -0.76 -7.56
CA LYS A 8 8.03 -1.12 -7.59
C LYS A 8 7.25 0.02 -6.97
N SER A 9 6.23 0.51 -7.67
CA SER A 9 5.39 1.60 -7.18
C SER A 9 3.93 1.18 -7.13
N PHE A 10 3.20 1.69 -6.14
CA PHE A 10 1.76 1.54 -6.01
C PHE A 10 1.13 2.91 -5.76
N VAL A 11 0.00 3.16 -6.43
CA VAL A 11 -0.74 4.41 -6.32
C VAL A 11 -2.00 4.14 -5.51
N PHE A 12 -2.16 4.88 -4.43
CA PHE A 12 -3.37 4.92 -3.63
C PHE A 12 -4.24 6.07 -4.14
N GLU A 13 -5.46 5.74 -4.57
CA GLU A 13 -6.43 6.64 -5.21
C GLU A 13 -7.42 7.18 -4.17
N GLY A 14 -6.91 7.84 -3.14
CA GLY A 14 -7.75 8.42 -2.08
C GLY A 14 -6.97 8.73 -0.83
N LYS A 15 -7.65 9.36 0.14
CA LYS A 15 -7.04 9.69 1.43
C LYS A 15 -6.62 8.40 2.14
N ILE A 16 -5.31 8.27 2.34
CA ILE A 16 -4.73 7.27 3.22
C ILE A 16 -4.70 7.84 4.64
N GLY A 17 -4.88 7.00 5.66
CA GLY A 17 -4.66 7.42 7.05
C GLY A 17 -3.17 7.69 7.32
N ASP A 18 -2.87 8.71 8.13
CA ASP A 18 -1.50 9.10 8.50
C ASP A 18 -0.66 7.94 9.05
N GLU A 19 -1.31 7.00 9.73
CA GLU A 19 -0.67 5.79 10.23
C GLU A 19 -0.07 4.94 9.09
N ILE A 20 -0.84 4.71 8.02
CA ILE A 20 -0.42 3.88 6.89
C ILE A 20 0.74 4.58 6.16
N ALA A 21 0.61 5.89 5.90
CA ALA A 21 1.66 6.67 5.26
C ALA A 21 2.97 6.64 6.06
N SER A 22 2.87 6.79 7.39
CA SER A 22 4.02 6.74 8.30
C SER A 22 4.73 5.39 8.23
N LYS A 23 3.99 4.27 8.21
CA LYS A 23 4.59 2.93 8.10
C LYS A 23 5.23 2.70 6.74
N LEU A 24 4.60 3.12 5.65
CA LEU A 24 5.17 3.03 4.30
C LEU A 24 6.51 3.76 4.19
N SER A 25 6.63 4.93 4.84
CA SER A 25 7.86 5.73 4.83
C SER A 25 9.07 5.02 5.46
N LEU A 26 8.86 3.99 6.29
CA LEU A 26 9.94 3.19 6.88
C LEU A 26 10.64 2.29 5.84
N TRP A 27 9.95 1.93 4.76
CA TRP A 27 10.43 0.92 3.81
C TRP A 27 10.67 1.46 2.41
N GLY A 28 10.23 2.67 2.13
CA GLY A 28 10.33 3.26 0.81
C GLY A 28 9.98 4.73 0.80
N ARG A 29 9.76 5.26 -0.40
CA ARG A 29 9.45 6.67 -0.62
C ARG A 29 7.95 6.83 -0.73
N VAL A 30 7.42 7.80 -0.01
CA VAL A 30 6.02 8.20 -0.08
C VAL A 30 5.96 9.60 -0.69
N PHE A 31 5.20 9.75 -1.75
CA PHE A 31 4.96 11.03 -2.41
C PHE A 31 3.46 11.31 -2.41
N VAL A 32 3.07 12.50 -1.97
CA VAL A 32 1.66 12.91 -1.89
C VAL A 32 1.41 14.04 -2.89
N LYS A 33 0.37 13.89 -3.71
CA LYS A 33 -0.06 14.90 -4.68
C LYS A 33 -1.58 15.01 -4.69
N GLY A 34 -2.10 16.03 -4.00
CA GLY A 34 -3.54 16.16 -3.78
C GLY A 34 -4.03 14.98 -2.94
N GLU A 35 -5.01 14.24 -3.46
CA GLU A 35 -5.58 13.05 -2.80
C GLU A 35 -4.88 11.74 -3.21
N LEU A 36 -3.87 11.82 -4.08
CA LEU A 36 -3.09 10.66 -4.49
C LEU A 36 -1.86 10.50 -3.59
N LEU A 37 -1.61 9.26 -3.18
CA LEU A 37 -0.36 8.86 -2.56
C LEU A 37 0.34 7.82 -3.42
N ILE A 38 1.60 8.08 -3.74
CA ILE A 38 2.45 7.16 -4.49
C ILE A 38 3.48 6.60 -3.53
N PHE A 39 3.46 5.28 -3.36
CA PHE A 39 4.48 4.57 -2.61
C PHE A 39 5.41 3.85 -3.57
N SER A 40 6.71 4.01 -3.38
CA SER A 40 7.74 3.33 -4.16
C SER A 40 8.71 2.61 -3.23
N ILE A 41 8.99 1.34 -3.53
CA ILE A 41 9.99 0.52 -2.82
C ILE A 41 11.11 0.10 -3.76
N ASP A 42 12.34 0.20 -3.27
CA ASP A 42 13.56 -0.12 -4.03
C ASP A 42 13.79 -1.64 -4.11
N SER A 43 13.37 -2.41 -3.09
CA SER A 43 13.50 -3.87 -3.05
C SER A 43 12.40 -4.51 -2.21
N GLY A 44 11.74 -5.52 -2.78
CA GLY A 44 10.60 -6.20 -2.16
C GLY A 44 9.49 -6.48 -3.16
N GLU A 45 8.27 -6.63 -2.66
CA GLU A 45 7.09 -6.91 -3.46
C GLU A 45 5.87 -6.10 -3.02
N ILE A 46 5.07 -5.69 -4.01
CA ILE A 46 3.75 -5.13 -3.80
C ILE A 46 2.79 -5.97 -4.65
N LYS A 47 1.77 -6.54 -4.01
CA LYS A 47 0.74 -7.36 -4.65
C LYS A 47 -0.63 -6.84 -4.26
N ALA A 48 -1.59 -6.83 -5.19
CA ALA A 48 -2.98 -6.56 -4.88
C ALA A 48 -3.82 -7.78 -5.26
N ARG A 49 -4.72 -8.21 -4.37
CA ARG A 49 -5.64 -9.33 -4.59
C ARG A 49 -7.06 -8.88 -4.34
N SER A 50 -7.98 -9.21 -5.26
CA SER A 50 -9.41 -9.02 -5.00
C SER A 50 -9.87 -9.98 -3.90
N MET A 51 -10.49 -9.43 -2.85
CA MET A 51 -11.02 -10.19 -1.72
C MET A 51 -12.52 -10.39 -1.84
N LYS A 52 -13.22 -9.33 -2.24
CA LYS A 52 -14.66 -9.32 -2.45
C LYS A 52 -15.00 -8.30 -3.54
N ALA A 53 -15.98 -8.62 -4.37
CA ALA A 53 -16.59 -7.66 -5.26
C ALA A 53 -18.08 -7.95 -5.31
N ASP A 54 -18.90 -6.93 -5.09
CA ASP A 54 -20.34 -6.96 -5.28
C ASP A 54 -20.77 -5.72 -6.07
N ALA A 55 -22.08 -5.58 -6.31
CA ALA A 55 -22.61 -4.47 -7.12
C ALA A 55 -22.44 -3.09 -6.46
N LYS A 56 -22.22 -3.05 -5.13
CA LYS A 56 -22.17 -1.81 -4.34
C LYS A 56 -20.76 -1.45 -3.89
N SER A 57 -19.90 -2.45 -3.75
CA SER A 57 -18.56 -2.29 -3.20
C SER A 57 -17.57 -3.29 -3.75
N SER A 58 -16.29 -2.93 -3.68
CA SER A 58 -15.20 -3.87 -3.88
C SER A 58 -14.13 -3.71 -2.81
N VAL A 59 -13.55 -4.84 -2.42
CA VAL A 59 -12.45 -4.91 -1.46
C VAL A 59 -11.26 -5.57 -2.11
N ARG A 60 -10.13 -4.87 -2.15
CA ARG A 60 -8.84 -5.41 -2.60
C ARG A 60 -7.86 -5.37 -1.45
N ARG A 61 -7.15 -6.46 -1.22
CA ARG A 61 -6.05 -6.50 -0.26
C ARG A 61 -4.74 -6.23 -0.95
N ILE A 62 -4.04 -5.21 -0.48
CA ILE A 62 -2.71 -4.80 -0.91
C ILE A 62 -1.72 -5.38 0.11
N TYR A 63 -0.81 -6.20 -0.38
CA TYR A 63 0.29 -6.79 0.36
C TYR A 63 1.57 -6.08 -0.01
N ILE A 64 2.29 -5.59 1.00
CA ILE A 64 3.58 -4.92 0.85
C ILE A 64 4.60 -5.70 1.66
N GLU A 65 5.59 -6.25 0.98
CA GLU A 65 6.63 -7.12 1.55
C GLU A 65 8.01 -6.57 1.16
N PRO A 66 8.56 -5.64 1.96
CA PRO A 66 9.93 -5.18 1.79
C PRO A 66 10.96 -6.31 1.90
N ALA A 67 12.10 -6.17 1.22
CA ALA A 67 13.16 -7.17 1.24
C ALA A 67 13.76 -7.44 2.63
N CYS A 68 13.55 -6.55 3.61
CA CYS A 68 13.97 -6.77 5.00
C CYS A 68 13.11 -7.81 5.75
N GLY A 69 12.04 -8.32 5.13
CA GLY A 69 11.14 -9.32 5.72
C GLY A 69 9.99 -8.74 6.54
N CYS A 70 9.80 -7.41 6.53
CA CYS A 70 8.56 -6.80 7.02
C CYS A 70 7.39 -7.19 6.11
N ARG A 71 6.17 -7.08 6.63
CA ARG A 71 4.94 -7.33 5.89
C ARG A 71 3.86 -6.38 6.35
N MET A 72 3.11 -5.84 5.39
CA MET A 72 1.95 -5.02 5.66
C MET A 72 0.79 -5.41 4.75
N GLU A 73 -0.39 -5.49 5.33
CA GLU A 73 -1.64 -5.75 4.64
C GLU A 73 -2.56 -4.54 4.80
N ILE A 74 -3.05 -4.02 3.67
CA ILE A 74 -4.01 -2.91 3.61
C ILE A 74 -5.22 -3.39 2.82
N ASP A 75 -6.43 -3.14 3.30
CA ASP A 75 -7.64 -3.30 2.49
C ASP A 75 -7.99 -1.96 1.85
N GLU A 76 -8.04 -1.93 0.52
CA GLU A 76 -8.70 -0.89 -0.26
C GLU A 76 -10.18 -1.24 -0.36
N ILE A 77 -11.05 -0.37 0.12
CA ILE A 77 -12.50 -0.51 0.05
C ILE A 77 -13.01 0.60 -0.87
N ARG A 78 -13.56 0.21 -2.02
CA ARG A 78 -14.29 1.12 -2.91
C ARG A 78 -15.78 0.97 -2.68
N ASP A 79 -16.46 2.06 -2.36
CA ASP A 79 -17.91 2.17 -2.32
C ASP A 79 -18.38 2.86 -3.60
N PHE A 80 -19.08 2.11 -4.45
CA PHE A 80 -19.57 2.60 -5.73
C PHE A 80 -20.84 3.45 -5.61
N GLU A 81 -21.59 3.34 -4.50
CA GLU A 81 -22.79 4.15 -4.27
C GLU A 81 -22.41 5.59 -3.90
N ASN A 82 -21.35 5.75 -3.10
CA ASN A 82 -20.89 7.05 -2.62
C ASN A 82 -19.68 7.59 -3.40
N ASP A 83 -19.17 6.84 -4.38
CA ASP A 83 -17.94 7.14 -5.12
C ASP A 83 -16.74 7.45 -4.20
N THR A 84 -16.56 6.62 -3.16
CA THR A 84 -15.49 6.80 -2.18
C THR A 84 -14.52 5.63 -2.17
N ILE A 85 -13.26 5.94 -1.87
CA ILE A 85 -12.19 4.96 -1.67
C ILE A 85 -11.62 5.19 -0.29
N SER A 86 -11.52 4.12 0.50
CA SER A 86 -10.93 4.13 1.83
C SER A 86 -9.91 3.01 1.99
N TYR A 87 -8.97 3.22 2.90
CA TYR A 87 -7.86 2.31 3.15
C TYR A 87 -7.82 1.94 4.63
N ASN A 88 -7.90 0.65 4.92
CA ASN A 88 -7.84 0.12 6.27
C ASN A 88 -6.59 -0.72 6.46
N LEU A 89 -5.86 -0.43 7.54
CA LEU A 89 -4.73 -1.25 7.95
C LEU A 89 -5.24 -2.57 8.54
N VAL A 90 -4.83 -3.70 7.97
CA VAL A 90 -5.25 -5.03 8.42
C VAL A 90 -4.21 -5.62 9.36
N GLU A 91 -2.96 -5.66 8.91
CA GLU A 91 -1.88 -6.26 9.68
C GLU A 91 -0.55 -5.57 9.34
N VAL A 92 0.32 -5.46 10.35
CA VAL A 92 1.72 -5.10 10.18
C VAL A 92 2.58 -6.07 10.97
N LYS A 93 3.52 -6.72 10.29
CA LYS A 93 4.55 -7.55 10.89
C LYS A 93 5.91 -6.93 10.59
N TYR A 94 6.63 -6.57 11.64
CA TYR A 94 7.99 -6.08 11.52
C TYR A 94 8.98 -7.24 11.58
N CYS A 95 10.06 -7.14 10.81
CA CYS A 95 11.21 -8.03 10.98
C CYS A 95 11.97 -7.66 12.26
N PRO A 96 12.87 -8.52 12.77
CA PRO A 96 13.61 -8.26 14.00
C PRO A 96 14.42 -6.94 14.02
N GLN A 97 14.78 -6.41 12.85
CA GLN A 97 15.50 -5.13 12.74
C GLN A 97 14.60 -3.89 12.91
N HIS A 98 13.28 -4.04 12.75
CA HIS A 98 12.29 -2.95 12.82
C HIS A 98 11.26 -3.15 13.93
N LYS A 99 11.50 -4.10 14.84
CA LYS A 99 10.70 -4.34 16.04
C LYS A 99 11.23 -3.52 17.19
#